data_AF-K1REM9-F1
#
_entry.id   AF-K1REM9-F1
#
_cell.length_a   1.000
_cell.length_b   1.000
_cell.length_c   1.000
_cell.angle_alpha   90.00
_cell.angle_beta   90.00
_cell.angle_gamma   90.00
#
_symmetry.space_group_name_H-M   'P 1'
#
loop_
_entity.id
_entity.type
_entity.pdbx_description
1 polymer ?
#
loop_
_entity_poly.entity_id
_entity_poly.type
_entity_poly.pdbx_seq_one_letter_code
_entity_poly.pdbx_strand_id
1 'polypeptide(L)'
;VVVTTPRDFAIDLNTFKEVGRIENLTSPRYIHFLSDEKAYVTQLWDNRIFIINPKKYEITGYIQVPDMTMESGSTEQMVQYGKYVYCNCWSYQNRIIKIDTETDQVVDELKVGIQPTSLVMDKYNKMWTVTDGGYEGSPYGYEAPSLYRIDAETFTVEKQFKFKLGDWPSEVQLNGDRDKLYWINKAIWSMDVTASHVPVRPFLEYSGTIYYGLTVNPANGEVYIADAIDYQQQGMIYRYSPEGKLIDEFYVGIIPGAFCWK
;
A
#
# COMPACT_ATOMS: atom_id res chain seq x y z
N VAL A 1 0.44 -1.36 -15.69
CA VAL A 1 -0.57 -2.42 -15.54
C VAL A 1 -1.69 -1.87 -14.66
N VAL A 2 -2.95 -2.06 -15.04
CA VAL A 2 -4.12 -1.70 -14.23
C VAL A 2 -4.68 -2.99 -13.62
N VAL A 3 -4.72 -3.05 -12.30
CA VAL A 3 -5.21 -4.22 -11.55
C VAL A 3 -6.72 -4.09 -11.34
N THR A 4 -7.48 -5.12 -11.70
CA THR A 4 -8.93 -5.20 -11.48
C THR A 4 -9.31 -6.62 -11.07
N THR A 5 -10.43 -6.85 -10.40
CA THR A 5 -10.85 -8.24 -10.13
C THR A 5 -11.64 -8.78 -11.32
N PRO A 6 -11.33 -9.97 -11.89
CA PRO A 6 -10.24 -10.92 -11.60
C PRO A 6 -9.08 -10.88 -12.64
N ARG A 7 -8.66 -9.68 -13.09
CA ARG A 7 -7.77 -9.46 -14.23
C ARG A 7 -6.82 -8.27 -14.08
N ASP A 8 -5.61 -8.42 -14.61
CA ASP A 8 -4.67 -7.33 -14.78
C ASP A 8 -4.57 -6.93 -16.25
N PHE A 9 -4.71 -5.63 -16.56
CA PHE A 9 -4.61 -5.09 -17.91
C PHE A 9 -3.26 -4.41 -18.15
N ALA A 10 -2.61 -4.74 -19.26
CA ALA A 10 -1.52 -3.95 -19.81
C ALA A 10 -2.08 -2.96 -20.84
N ILE A 11 -1.73 -1.69 -20.70
CA ILE A 11 -2.20 -0.61 -21.58
C ILE A 11 -1.00 0.20 -22.09
N ASP A 12 -1.12 0.74 -23.30
CA ASP A 12 -0.21 1.77 -23.80
C ASP A 12 -0.49 3.10 -23.07
N LEU A 13 0.53 3.69 -22.45
CA LEU A 13 0.38 4.88 -21.59
C LEU A 13 0.09 6.19 -22.36
N ASN A 14 0.15 6.19 -23.70
CA ASN A 14 -0.14 7.39 -24.49
C ASN A 14 -1.55 7.31 -25.12
N THR A 15 -1.99 6.12 -25.50
CA THR A 15 -3.26 5.87 -26.19
C THR A 15 -4.33 5.25 -25.30
N PHE A 16 -3.94 4.73 -24.13
CA PHE A 16 -4.76 3.98 -23.18
C PHE A 16 -5.46 2.75 -23.78
N LYS A 17 -4.98 2.28 -24.92
CA LYS A 17 -5.44 1.03 -25.52
C LYS A 17 -4.81 -0.15 -24.81
N GLU A 18 -5.61 -1.18 -24.59
CA GLU A 18 -5.12 -2.45 -24.09
C GLU A 18 -4.16 -3.10 -25.09
N VAL A 19 -3.04 -3.60 -24.57
CA VAL A 19 -2.01 -4.35 -25.32
C VAL A 19 -1.89 -5.81 -24.86
N GLY A 20 -2.51 -6.16 -23.73
CA GLY A 20 -2.62 -7.52 -23.23
C GLY A 20 -3.28 -7.56 -21.84
N ARG A 21 -3.56 -8.75 -21.34
CA ARG A 21 -4.15 -8.95 -20.01
C ARG A 21 -3.79 -10.31 -19.42
N ILE A 22 -3.76 -10.38 -18.09
CA ILE A 22 -3.64 -11.62 -17.33
C ILE A 22 -4.97 -11.88 -16.64
N GLU A 23 -5.50 -13.08 -16.77
CA GLU A 23 -6.79 -13.49 -16.21
C GLU A 23 -6.62 -14.64 -15.20
N ASN A 24 -7.72 -15.04 -14.54
CA ASN A 24 -7.75 -16.10 -13.53
C ASN A 24 -6.95 -15.79 -12.26
N LEU A 25 -6.86 -14.51 -11.91
CA LEU A 25 -6.40 -14.04 -10.59
C LEU A 25 -7.56 -14.14 -9.59
N THR A 26 -7.30 -14.45 -8.33
CA THR A 26 -8.36 -14.63 -7.33
C THR A 26 -9.03 -13.31 -6.98
N SER A 27 -8.25 -12.36 -6.46
CA SER A 27 -8.67 -10.98 -6.23
C SER A 27 -7.42 -10.12 -6.14
N PRO A 28 -6.84 -9.74 -7.29
CA PRO A 28 -5.51 -9.15 -7.33
C PRO A 28 -5.48 -7.77 -6.66
N ARG A 29 -4.35 -7.45 -6.03
CA ARG A 29 -4.17 -6.24 -5.21
C ARG A 29 -3.10 -5.33 -5.79
N TYR A 30 -1.84 -5.77 -5.77
CA TYR A 30 -0.70 -5.02 -6.30
C TYR A 30 0.22 -5.93 -7.11
N ILE A 31 0.94 -5.31 -8.05
CA ILE A 31 1.94 -5.97 -8.89
C ILE A 31 3.34 -5.40 -8.58
N HIS A 32 4.32 -6.28 -8.36
CA HIS A 32 5.74 -5.92 -8.19
C HIS A 32 6.60 -6.63 -9.22
N PHE A 33 7.29 -5.86 -10.06
CA PHE A 33 8.14 -6.40 -11.11
C PHE A 33 9.54 -6.72 -10.57
N LEU A 34 10.01 -7.94 -10.82
CA LEU A 34 11.40 -8.35 -10.58
C LEU A 34 12.23 -8.26 -11.86
N SER A 35 11.60 -8.49 -13.01
CA SER A 35 12.16 -8.32 -14.34
C SER A 35 11.03 -8.17 -15.36
N ASP A 36 11.37 -7.97 -16.64
CA ASP A 36 10.36 -7.97 -17.71
C ASP A 36 9.61 -9.32 -17.85
N GLU A 37 10.14 -10.39 -17.28
CA GLU A 37 9.63 -11.76 -17.43
C GLU A 37 9.16 -12.39 -16.11
N LYS A 38 9.29 -11.66 -14.99
CA LYS A 38 8.85 -12.11 -13.67
C LYS A 38 8.29 -10.95 -12.86
N ALA A 39 7.04 -11.09 -12.44
CA ALA A 39 6.42 -10.21 -11.46
C ALA A 39 5.58 -11.00 -10.47
N TYR A 40 5.37 -10.42 -9.29
CA TYR A 40 4.47 -10.95 -8.28
C TYR A 40 3.17 -10.16 -8.29
N VAL A 41 2.04 -10.86 -8.12
CA VAL A 41 0.71 -10.26 -7.97
C VAL A 41 0.08 -10.75 -6.68
N THR A 42 -0.06 -9.84 -5.73
CA THR A 42 -0.66 -10.11 -4.42
C THR A 42 -2.18 -10.22 -4.51
N GLN A 43 -2.79 -10.90 -3.56
CA GLN A 43 -4.18 -11.34 -3.62
C GLN A 43 -4.92 -11.11 -2.30
N LEU A 44 -6.23 -10.91 -2.41
CA LEU A 44 -7.20 -11.05 -1.32
C LEU A 44 -8.02 -12.33 -1.53
N TRP A 45 -8.41 -12.98 -0.43
CA TRP A 45 -9.08 -14.28 -0.42
C TRP A 45 -8.25 -15.41 -1.06
N ASP A 46 -6.92 -15.29 -0.99
CA ASP A 46 -5.99 -16.30 -1.44
C ASP A 46 -4.75 -16.26 -0.53
N ASN A 47 -4.27 -17.43 -0.11
CA ASN A 47 -3.04 -17.55 0.67
C ASN A 47 -1.79 -17.69 -0.20
N ARG A 48 -1.90 -17.40 -1.50
CA ARG A 48 -0.81 -17.44 -2.46
C ARG A 48 -0.60 -16.07 -3.11
N ILE A 49 0.66 -15.75 -3.36
CA ILE A 49 1.05 -14.66 -4.27
C ILE A 49 1.30 -15.27 -5.65
N PHE A 50 0.70 -14.70 -6.68
CA PHE A 50 0.81 -15.23 -8.03
C PHE A 50 2.12 -14.76 -8.66
N ILE A 51 2.85 -15.68 -9.29
CA ILE A 51 4.03 -15.36 -10.10
C ILE A 51 3.58 -15.34 -11.55
N ILE A 52 3.87 -14.26 -12.27
CA ILE A 52 3.46 -14.07 -13.66
C ILE A 52 4.66 -13.76 -14.56
N ASN A 53 4.50 -14.02 -15.86
CA ASN A 53 5.38 -13.50 -16.91
C ASN A 53 4.68 -12.34 -17.64
N PRO A 54 5.11 -11.08 -17.42
CA PRO A 54 4.47 -9.92 -18.04
C PRO A 54 4.54 -9.87 -19.56
N LYS A 55 5.60 -10.41 -20.20
CA LYS A 55 5.70 -10.46 -21.67
C LYS A 55 4.74 -11.44 -22.31
N LYS A 56 4.46 -12.55 -21.64
CA LYS A 56 3.61 -13.63 -22.15
C LYS A 56 2.16 -13.54 -21.67
N TYR A 57 1.88 -12.67 -20.70
CA TYR A 57 0.58 -12.53 -20.07
C TYR A 57 0.06 -13.84 -19.46
N GLU A 58 0.92 -14.59 -18.80
CA GLU A 58 0.59 -15.89 -18.19
C GLU A 58 1.02 -15.98 -16.72
N ILE A 59 0.29 -16.77 -15.93
CA ILE A 59 0.67 -17.16 -14.58
C ILE A 59 1.68 -18.31 -14.70
N THR A 60 2.85 -18.15 -14.11
CA THR A 60 3.96 -19.11 -14.17
C THR A 60 4.18 -19.89 -12.88
N GLY A 61 3.56 -19.48 -11.77
CA GLY A 61 3.69 -20.15 -10.48
C GLY A 61 3.01 -19.43 -9.34
N TYR A 62 3.28 -19.89 -8.12
CA TYR A 62 2.69 -19.34 -6.90
C TYR A 62 3.71 -19.40 -5.77
N ILE A 63 3.71 -18.37 -4.92
CA ILE A 63 4.39 -18.36 -3.63
C ILE A 63 3.32 -18.68 -2.57
N GLN A 64 3.47 -19.81 -1.87
CA GLN A 64 2.61 -20.16 -0.75
C GLN A 64 3.00 -19.34 0.47
N VAL A 65 2.05 -18.59 1.03
CA VAL A 65 2.26 -17.90 2.31
C VAL A 65 1.91 -18.88 3.44
N PRO A 66 2.84 -19.13 4.40
CA PRO A 66 2.60 -20.04 5.51
C PRO A 66 1.56 -19.47 6.48
N ASP A 67 0.96 -20.35 7.28
CA ASP A 67 0.02 -20.02 8.37
C ASP A 67 -1.12 -19.07 7.96
N MET A 68 -1.60 -19.23 6.73
CA MET A 68 -2.67 -18.47 6.11
C MET A 68 -3.56 -19.41 5.29
N THR A 69 -4.88 -19.24 5.34
CA THR A 69 -5.83 -20.02 4.54
C THR A 69 -6.45 -19.15 3.44
N MET A 70 -7.12 -19.76 2.46
CA MET A 70 -7.76 -19.02 1.37
C MET A 70 -8.85 -18.08 1.90
N GLU A 71 -9.64 -18.52 2.88
CA GLU A 71 -10.84 -17.82 3.38
C GLU A 71 -10.51 -16.53 4.12
N SER A 72 -9.26 -16.33 4.54
CA SER A 72 -8.77 -15.12 5.20
C SER A 72 -7.44 -14.64 4.63
N GLY A 73 -7.05 -15.16 3.47
CA GLY A 73 -5.77 -14.90 2.85
C GLY A 73 -5.69 -13.47 2.33
N SER A 74 -4.63 -12.75 2.69
CA SER A 74 -4.43 -11.37 2.26
C SER A 74 -2.95 -11.03 2.16
N THR A 75 -2.58 -10.55 0.99
CA THR A 75 -1.29 -9.94 0.67
C THR A 75 -1.57 -8.64 -0.09
N GLU A 76 -0.85 -7.56 0.24
CA GLU A 76 -1.14 -6.23 -0.30
C GLU A 76 0.10 -5.62 -0.97
N GLN A 77 0.68 -4.56 -0.42
CA GLN A 77 1.75 -3.79 -1.03
C GLN A 77 3.10 -4.48 -0.79
N MET A 78 4.02 -4.24 -1.73
CA MET A 78 5.34 -4.87 -1.73
C MET A 78 6.44 -3.82 -1.85
N VAL A 79 7.56 -4.06 -1.17
CA VAL A 79 8.80 -3.29 -1.32
C VAL A 79 9.99 -4.24 -1.44
N GLN A 80 10.99 -3.86 -2.22
CA GLN A 80 12.16 -4.69 -2.48
C GLN A 80 13.41 -4.16 -1.77
N TYR A 81 14.19 -5.08 -1.20
CA TYR A 81 15.50 -4.83 -0.59
C TYR A 81 16.48 -5.94 -0.99
N GLY A 82 17.41 -5.62 -1.91
CA GLY A 82 18.29 -6.60 -2.51
C GLY A 82 17.50 -7.73 -3.18
N LYS A 83 17.79 -8.97 -2.78
CA LYS A 83 17.08 -10.16 -3.26
C LYS A 83 15.76 -10.47 -2.54
N TYR A 84 15.39 -9.65 -1.56
CA TYR A 84 14.17 -9.87 -0.78
C TYR A 84 13.06 -8.92 -1.23
N VAL A 85 11.83 -9.44 -1.26
CA VAL A 85 10.61 -8.64 -1.32
C VAL A 85 9.88 -8.78 -0.01
N TYR A 86 9.52 -7.66 0.61
CA TYR A 86 8.67 -7.61 1.78
C TYR A 86 7.25 -7.30 1.36
N CYS A 87 6.27 -7.96 1.98
CA CYS A 87 4.84 -7.77 1.67
C CYS A 87 4.04 -7.65 2.97
N ASN A 88 3.16 -6.64 3.08
CA ASN A 88 2.22 -6.59 4.18
C ASN A 88 1.02 -7.52 3.95
N CYS A 89 0.53 -8.14 5.02
CA CYS A 89 -0.67 -8.97 5.01
C CYS A 89 -1.76 -8.23 5.78
N TRP A 90 -2.80 -7.77 5.08
CA TRP A 90 -3.81 -6.85 5.63
C TRP A 90 -5.04 -7.56 6.20
N SER A 91 -6.01 -7.92 5.36
CA SER A 91 -7.34 -8.36 5.79
C SER A 91 -7.25 -9.64 6.62
N TYR A 92 -7.69 -9.57 7.88
CA TYR A 92 -7.59 -10.68 8.84
C TYR A 92 -6.17 -11.22 9.05
N GLN A 93 -5.17 -10.36 8.95
CA GLN A 93 -3.75 -10.68 9.14
C GLN A 93 -3.07 -9.63 10.04
N ASN A 94 -1.86 -9.91 10.50
CA ASN A 94 -1.12 -9.04 11.44
C ASN A 94 0.40 -9.16 11.29
N ARG A 95 0.89 -9.33 10.06
CA ARG A 95 2.31 -9.56 9.80
C ARG A 95 2.78 -8.96 8.48
N ILE A 96 4.10 -8.78 8.41
CA ILE A 96 4.86 -8.55 7.19
C ILE A 96 5.62 -9.84 6.89
N ILE A 97 5.60 -10.29 5.63
CA ILE A 97 6.36 -11.46 5.19
C ILE A 97 7.59 -11.04 4.39
N LYS A 98 8.67 -11.82 4.47
CA LYS A 98 9.91 -11.66 3.69
C LYS A 98 10.03 -12.79 2.69
N ILE A 99 10.13 -12.45 1.42
CA ILE A 99 10.17 -13.38 0.30
C ILE A 99 11.56 -13.34 -0.30
N ASP A 100 12.21 -14.50 -0.45
CA ASP A 100 13.45 -14.62 -1.23
C ASP A 100 13.10 -14.78 -2.72
N THR A 101 13.50 -13.82 -3.54
CA THR A 101 13.15 -13.77 -4.97
C THR A 101 13.94 -14.77 -5.83
N GLU A 102 15.02 -15.33 -5.29
CA GLU A 102 15.82 -16.38 -5.94
C GLU A 102 15.14 -17.75 -5.84
N THR A 103 14.35 -17.97 -4.78
CA THR A 103 13.69 -19.26 -4.51
C THR A 103 12.17 -19.21 -4.61
N ASP A 104 11.58 -18.01 -4.69
CA ASP A 104 10.13 -17.79 -4.68
C ASP A 104 9.44 -18.34 -3.42
N GLN A 105 10.05 -18.11 -2.26
CA GLN A 105 9.54 -18.61 -0.97
C GLN A 105 9.52 -17.54 0.10
N VAL A 106 8.52 -17.61 0.98
CA VAL A 106 8.54 -16.87 2.24
C VAL A 106 9.62 -17.49 3.14
N VAL A 107 10.60 -16.68 3.53
CA VAL A 107 11.76 -17.10 4.32
C VAL A 107 11.74 -16.56 5.75
N ASP A 108 10.91 -15.55 6.03
CA ASP A 108 10.74 -14.98 7.36
C ASP A 108 9.41 -14.23 7.47
N GLU A 109 8.95 -13.97 8.69
CA GLU A 109 7.79 -13.12 8.97
C GLU A 109 7.97 -12.30 10.25
N LEU A 110 7.41 -11.09 10.24
CA LEU A 110 7.41 -10.18 11.38
C LEU A 110 5.98 -9.84 11.77
N LYS A 111 5.58 -10.26 12.97
CA LYS A 111 4.30 -9.89 13.55
C LYS A 111 4.29 -8.39 13.93
N VAL A 112 3.22 -7.70 13.53
CA VAL A 112 2.90 -6.31 13.86
C VAL A 112 1.48 -6.23 14.44
N GLY A 113 0.91 -5.02 14.51
CA GLY A 113 -0.49 -4.83 14.88
C GLY A 113 -1.47 -5.39 13.83
N ILE A 114 -2.74 -5.41 14.19
CA ILE A 114 -3.83 -5.97 13.38
C ILE A 114 -4.02 -5.19 12.07
N GLN A 115 -3.96 -5.89 10.94
CA GLN A 115 -4.24 -5.40 9.59
C GLN A 115 -3.33 -4.22 9.14
N PRO A 116 -2.02 -4.45 8.91
CA PRO A 116 -1.16 -3.49 8.22
C PRO A 116 -1.69 -3.24 6.80
N THR A 117 -1.99 -1.99 6.45
CA THR A 117 -2.73 -1.62 5.22
C THR A 117 -1.82 -1.39 4.01
N SER A 118 -0.63 -0.86 4.23
CA SER A 118 0.27 -0.34 3.19
C SER A 118 1.74 -0.47 3.62
N LEU A 119 2.68 -0.45 2.67
CA LEU A 119 4.10 -0.68 2.91
C LEU A 119 4.97 0.13 1.94
N VAL A 120 5.88 0.94 2.48
CA VAL A 120 6.85 1.75 1.72
C VAL A 120 8.26 1.63 2.29
N MET A 121 9.29 1.92 1.48
CA MET A 121 10.70 1.86 1.88
C MET A 121 11.35 3.24 1.77
N ASP A 122 11.89 3.74 2.89
CA ASP A 122 12.58 5.03 2.93
C ASP A 122 14.02 4.97 2.41
N LYS A 123 14.69 6.12 2.31
CA LYS A 123 16.08 6.23 1.82
C LYS A 123 17.13 5.59 2.74
N TYR A 124 16.76 5.18 3.95
CA TYR A 124 17.62 4.53 4.93
C TYR A 124 17.35 3.02 5.06
N ASN A 125 16.63 2.44 4.08
CA ASN A 125 16.20 1.05 4.08
C ASN A 125 15.37 0.70 5.33
N LYS A 126 14.56 1.65 5.81
CA LYS A 126 13.53 1.35 6.79
C LYS A 126 12.19 1.26 6.08
N MET A 127 11.49 0.17 6.34
CA MET A 127 10.12 0.00 5.92
C MET A 127 9.18 0.74 6.86
N TRP A 128 8.14 1.30 6.28
CA TRP A 128 7.05 1.93 7.01
C TRP A 128 5.74 1.25 6.66
N THR A 129 4.96 0.93 7.69
CA THR A 129 3.61 0.36 7.54
C THR A 129 2.70 0.93 8.60
N VAL A 130 1.43 1.09 8.27
CA VAL A 130 0.40 1.52 9.21
C VAL A 130 -0.71 0.50 9.28
N THR A 131 -1.18 0.20 10.49
CA THR A 131 -2.29 -0.73 10.72
C THR A 131 -3.60 0.00 10.85
N ASP A 132 -4.72 -0.57 10.37
CA ASP A 132 -6.05 0.03 10.62
C ASP A 132 -6.64 -0.37 11.98
N GLY A 133 -6.08 -1.40 12.63
CA GLY A 133 -6.50 -1.85 13.96
C GLY A 133 -7.77 -2.70 13.97
N GLY A 134 -8.31 -3.06 12.80
CA GLY A 134 -9.59 -3.75 12.67
C GLY A 134 -10.79 -2.84 12.96
N TYR A 135 -11.93 -3.45 13.30
CA TYR A 135 -13.17 -2.74 13.54
C TYR A 135 -13.95 -3.36 14.69
N GLU A 136 -14.81 -2.56 15.33
CA GLU A 136 -15.64 -3.03 16.45
C GLU A 136 -16.53 -4.21 16.04
N GLY A 137 -16.43 -5.32 16.77
CA GLY A 137 -17.14 -6.56 16.46
C GLY A 137 -16.46 -7.44 15.38
N SER A 138 -15.28 -7.06 14.89
CA SER A 138 -14.50 -7.90 13.99
C SER A 138 -14.19 -9.26 14.62
N PRO A 139 -14.36 -10.38 13.87
CA PRO A 139 -14.04 -11.72 14.38
C PRO A 139 -12.53 -11.95 14.54
N TYR A 140 -11.68 -11.11 13.95
CA TYR A 140 -10.22 -11.24 14.05
C TYR A 140 -9.64 -10.39 15.18
N GLY A 141 -10.20 -9.21 15.42
CA GLY A 141 -9.84 -8.35 16.53
C GLY A 141 -10.05 -6.86 16.24
N TYR A 142 -10.00 -6.08 17.31
CA TYR A 142 -10.13 -4.63 17.29
C TYR A 142 -9.19 -4.02 18.33
N GLU A 143 -8.25 -3.21 17.87
CA GLU A 143 -7.26 -2.56 18.72
C GLU A 143 -6.93 -1.14 18.25
N ALA A 144 -6.18 -0.40 19.07
CA ALA A 144 -5.69 0.91 18.65
C ALA A 144 -4.58 0.74 17.59
N PRO A 145 -4.74 1.33 16.39
CA PRO A 145 -3.79 1.18 15.29
C PRO A 145 -2.43 1.78 15.60
N SER A 146 -1.43 1.43 14.79
CA SER A 146 -0.06 1.92 14.94
C SER A 146 0.63 2.12 13.60
N LEU A 147 1.47 3.16 13.53
CA LEU A 147 2.49 3.32 12.50
C LEU A 147 3.80 2.67 12.97
N TYR A 148 4.41 1.85 12.14
CA TYR A 148 5.65 1.14 12.44
C TYR A 148 6.78 1.62 11.54
N ARG A 149 7.99 1.69 12.11
CA ARG A 149 9.26 1.73 11.37
C ARG A 149 10.02 0.44 11.62
N ILE A 150 10.38 -0.25 10.56
CA ILE A 150 10.99 -1.59 10.59
C ILE A 150 12.30 -1.53 9.82
N ASP A 151 13.39 -2.03 10.39
CA ASP A 151 14.66 -2.17 9.67
C ASP A 151 14.58 -3.31 8.65
N ALA A 152 14.94 -3.06 7.38
CA ALA A 152 14.83 -4.07 6.32
C ALA A 152 15.98 -5.09 6.29
N GLU A 153 17.11 -4.82 6.94
CA GLU A 153 18.25 -5.75 7.02
C GLU A 153 18.00 -6.79 8.12
N THR A 154 17.76 -6.32 9.35
CA THR A 154 17.54 -7.13 10.54
C THR A 154 16.11 -7.64 10.67
N PHE A 155 15.18 -7.06 9.90
CA PHE A 155 13.74 -7.34 9.93
C PHE A 155 13.11 -7.17 11.33
N THR A 156 13.48 -6.09 12.03
CA THR A 156 13.00 -5.80 13.38
C THR A 156 12.33 -4.44 13.48
N VAL A 157 11.28 -4.34 14.31
CA VAL A 157 10.62 -3.06 14.63
C VAL A 157 11.59 -2.15 15.40
N GLU A 158 11.87 -0.97 14.86
CA GLU A 158 12.66 0.08 15.53
C GLU A 158 11.78 1.10 16.26
N LYS A 159 10.61 1.40 15.69
CA LYS A 159 9.65 2.35 16.27
C LYS A 159 8.22 1.89 16.06
N GLN A 160 7.38 2.20 17.05
CA GLN A 160 5.95 2.05 17.00
C GLN A 160 5.30 3.34 17.52
N PHE A 161 4.43 3.93 16.72
CA PHE A 161 3.64 5.11 17.06
C PHE A 161 2.18 4.70 17.17
N LYS A 162 1.69 4.55 18.41
CA LYS A 162 0.32 4.12 18.67
C LYS A 162 -0.66 5.28 18.54
N PHE A 163 -1.75 5.08 17.81
CA PHE A 163 -2.83 6.04 17.65
C PHE A 163 -3.99 5.75 18.60
N LYS A 164 -5.14 6.41 18.41
CA LYS A 164 -6.31 6.23 19.26
C LYS A 164 -7.14 5.03 18.79
N LEU A 165 -7.72 4.29 19.73
CA LEU A 165 -8.72 3.27 19.41
C LEU A 165 -9.88 3.89 18.61
N GLY A 166 -10.26 3.25 17.51
CA GLY A 166 -11.28 3.73 16.58
C GLY A 166 -10.79 4.73 15.54
N ASP A 167 -9.49 4.97 15.46
CA ASP A 167 -8.87 5.47 14.23
C ASP A 167 -8.75 4.32 13.21
N TRP A 168 -8.66 4.64 11.91
CA TRP A 168 -8.52 3.66 10.81
C TRP A 168 -7.49 4.16 9.77
N PRO A 169 -6.22 4.36 10.15
CA PRO A 169 -5.24 4.96 9.26
C PRO A 169 -4.85 4.03 8.11
N SER A 170 -4.44 4.63 6.99
CA SER A 170 -4.10 3.93 5.76
C SER A 170 -3.10 4.72 4.90
N GLU A 171 -2.75 4.14 3.75
CA GLU A 171 -2.01 4.80 2.66
C GLU A 171 -0.71 5.49 3.10
N VAL A 172 0.24 4.73 3.65
CA VAL A 172 1.60 5.27 3.82
C VAL A 172 2.22 5.55 2.45
N GLN A 173 2.75 6.76 2.27
CA GLN A 173 3.35 7.25 1.04
C GLN A 173 4.64 8.00 1.36
N LEU A 174 5.56 8.07 0.39
CA LEU A 174 6.81 8.82 0.52
C LEU A 174 6.91 9.88 -0.58
N ASN A 175 7.61 10.97 -0.29
CA ASN A 175 8.08 11.89 -1.32
C ASN A 175 9.16 11.23 -2.22
N GLY A 176 9.55 11.92 -3.30
CA GLY A 176 10.56 11.44 -4.25
C GLY A 176 11.91 11.12 -3.62
N ASP A 177 12.37 11.95 -2.67
CA ASP A 177 13.62 11.74 -1.94
C ASP A 177 13.53 10.64 -0.87
N ARG A 178 12.33 10.10 -0.65
CA ARG A 178 12.03 9.04 0.34
C ARG A 178 12.49 9.37 1.74
N ASP A 179 12.37 10.63 2.14
CA ASP A 179 12.75 11.12 3.46
C ASP A 179 11.62 11.82 4.23
N LYS A 180 10.48 12.00 3.57
CA LYS A 180 9.25 12.48 4.18
C LYS A 180 8.14 11.48 3.92
N LEU A 181 7.57 10.97 5.02
CA LEU A 181 6.45 10.06 5.05
C LEU A 181 5.14 10.85 5.12
N TYR A 182 4.12 10.38 4.41
CA TYR A 182 2.75 10.85 4.46
C TYR A 182 1.81 9.67 4.72
N TRP A 183 0.67 9.90 5.39
CA TRP A 183 -0.36 8.89 5.56
C TRP A 183 -1.74 9.51 5.83
N ILE A 184 -2.78 8.70 5.67
CA ILE A 184 -4.15 9.08 5.99
C ILE A 184 -4.46 8.61 7.41
N ASN A 185 -4.97 9.51 8.25
CA ASN A 185 -5.68 9.17 9.50
C ASN A 185 -6.73 10.26 9.76
N LYS A 186 -7.88 10.16 9.06
CA LYS A 186 -8.91 11.20 8.85
C LYS A 186 -8.39 12.46 8.16
N ALA A 187 -7.34 13.06 8.71
CA ALA A 187 -6.53 14.10 8.11
C ALA A 187 -5.36 13.50 7.33
N ILE A 188 -4.63 14.33 6.57
CA ILE A 188 -3.36 13.93 5.96
C ILE A 188 -2.23 14.33 6.88
N TRP A 189 -1.46 13.35 7.32
CA TRP A 189 -0.32 13.56 8.20
C TRP A 189 0.98 13.42 7.42
N SER A 190 2.03 14.08 7.88
CA SER A 190 3.36 13.93 7.31
C SER A 190 4.46 14.13 8.33
N MET A 191 5.58 13.44 8.22
CA MET A 191 6.77 13.68 9.05
C MET A 191 8.05 13.23 8.34
N ASP A 192 9.19 13.75 8.77
CA ASP A 192 10.48 13.21 8.33
C ASP A 192 10.65 11.76 8.81
N VAL A 193 11.23 10.90 8.00
CA VAL A 193 11.45 9.47 8.34
C VAL A 193 12.43 9.29 9.52
N THR A 194 13.20 10.32 9.85
CA THR A 194 14.08 10.34 11.02
C THR A 194 13.37 10.79 12.30
N ALA A 195 12.12 11.27 12.22
CA ALA A 195 11.40 11.82 13.37
C ALA A 195 11.27 10.80 14.52
N SER A 196 11.24 11.34 15.74
CA SER A 196 11.08 10.55 16.97
C SER A 196 9.66 10.48 17.49
N HIS A 197 8.78 11.34 17.00
CA HIS A 197 7.39 11.44 17.42
C HIS A 197 6.53 11.86 16.24
N VAL A 198 5.26 11.46 16.25
CA VAL A 198 4.26 11.96 15.31
C VAL A 198 4.03 13.46 15.58
N PRO A 199 3.86 14.30 14.54
CA PRO A 199 3.54 15.71 14.72
C PRO A 199 2.26 15.95 15.51
N VAL A 200 2.11 17.16 16.05
CA VAL A 200 0.89 17.58 16.77
C VAL A 200 -0.15 18.26 15.87
N ARG A 201 0.19 18.46 14.58
CA ARG A 201 -0.71 19.00 13.55
C ARG A 201 -0.53 18.21 12.26
N PRO A 202 -1.62 17.94 11.53
CA PRO A 202 -1.53 17.30 10.23
C PRO A 202 -0.93 18.24 9.17
N PHE A 203 -0.54 17.66 8.03
CA PHE A 203 -0.21 18.40 6.81
C PHE A 203 -1.46 19.07 6.22
N LEU A 204 -2.58 18.33 6.19
CA LEU A 204 -3.90 18.84 5.80
C LEU A 204 -4.94 18.37 6.81
N GLU A 205 -5.69 19.32 7.38
CA GLU A 205 -6.76 19.05 8.33
C GLU A 205 -7.91 18.24 7.72
N TYR A 206 -8.67 17.58 8.58
CA TYR A 206 -9.88 16.88 8.20
C TYR A 206 -10.96 17.86 7.73
N SER A 207 -11.48 17.64 6.53
CA SER A 207 -12.48 18.49 5.87
C SER A 207 -13.94 18.08 6.17
N GLY A 208 -14.18 16.94 6.82
CA GLY A 208 -15.53 16.37 6.96
C GLY A 208 -15.94 15.38 5.88
N THR A 209 -15.03 15.05 4.95
CA THR A 209 -15.23 14.08 3.85
C THR A 209 -14.32 12.85 4.01
N ILE A 210 -14.02 12.09 2.96
CA ILE A 210 -13.37 10.78 3.07
C ILE A 210 -12.11 10.76 2.20
N TYR A 211 -10.99 11.19 2.77
CA TYR A 211 -9.69 10.95 2.15
C TYR A 211 -9.42 9.46 2.07
N TYR A 212 -9.22 8.95 0.85
CA TYR A 212 -9.21 7.53 0.55
C TYR A 212 -7.95 7.09 -0.20
N GLY A 213 -7.43 7.91 -1.11
CA GLY A 213 -6.15 7.68 -1.78
C GLY A 213 -5.18 8.84 -1.57
N LEU A 214 -3.89 8.54 -1.61
CA LEU A 214 -2.83 9.52 -1.41
C LEU A 214 -1.65 9.21 -2.32
N THR A 215 -1.02 10.23 -2.89
CA THR A 215 0.31 10.11 -3.51
C THR A 215 1.08 11.41 -3.41
N VAL A 216 2.41 11.32 -3.53
CA VAL A 216 3.29 12.48 -3.62
C VAL A 216 4.00 12.41 -4.96
N ASN A 217 3.97 13.51 -5.71
CA ASN A 217 4.69 13.61 -6.98
C ASN A 217 6.20 13.49 -6.70
N PRO A 218 6.87 12.46 -7.26
CA PRO A 218 8.28 12.21 -6.96
C PRO A 218 9.23 13.28 -7.52
N ALA A 219 8.79 14.07 -8.52
CA ALA A 219 9.64 15.06 -9.17
C ALA A 219 9.64 16.42 -8.47
N ASN A 220 8.54 16.80 -7.81
CA ASN A 220 8.38 18.15 -7.25
C ASN A 220 7.77 18.20 -5.84
N GLY A 221 7.38 17.06 -5.27
CA GLY A 221 6.84 16.96 -3.91
C GLY A 221 5.38 17.43 -3.75
N GLU A 222 4.67 17.76 -4.82
CA GLU A 222 3.24 18.08 -4.75
C GLU A 222 2.44 16.87 -4.25
N VAL A 223 1.47 17.12 -3.36
CA VAL A 223 0.69 16.09 -2.70
C VAL A 223 -0.69 16.01 -3.35
N TYR A 224 -1.08 14.82 -3.78
CA TYR A 224 -2.38 14.56 -4.39
C TYR A 224 -3.21 13.69 -3.46
N ILE A 225 -4.41 14.15 -3.16
CA ILE A 225 -5.33 13.49 -2.22
C ILE A 225 -6.61 13.16 -2.99
N ALA A 226 -6.96 11.89 -2.99
CA ALA A 226 -8.20 11.40 -3.54
C ALA A 226 -9.25 11.33 -2.43
N ASP A 227 -10.31 12.10 -2.59
CA ASP A 227 -11.45 12.16 -1.69
C ASP A 227 -12.63 11.40 -2.29
N ALA A 228 -13.05 10.32 -1.61
CA ALA A 228 -14.19 9.51 -1.97
C ALA A 228 -15.53 10.16 -1.59
N ILE A 229 -15.50 11.27 -0.83
CA ILE A 229 -16.61 12.07 -0.34
C ILE A 229 -17.57 11.31 0.57
N ASP A 230 -18.30 10.34 0.02
CA ASP A 230 -19.31 9.50 0.68
C ASP A 230 -19.39 8.07 0.12
N TYR A 231 -18.42 7.69 -0.72
CA TYR A 231 -18.35 6.42 -1.47
C TYR A 231 -19.45 6.21 -2.53
N GLN A 232 -20.23 7.23 -2.89
CA GLN A 232 -21.34 7.11 -3.84
C GLN A 232 -21.23 8.09 -5.00
N GLN A 233 -20.95 9.36 -4.70
CA GLN A 233 -20.84 10.40 -5.73
C GLN A 233 -19.47 10.40 -6.44
N GLN A 234 -19.32 11.27 -7.44
CA GLN A 234 -18.02 11.51 -8.06
C GLN A 234 -17.02 11.99 -7.00
N GLY A 235 -15.86 11.35 -6.97
CA GLY A 235 -14.77 11.76 -6.09
C GLY A 235 -14.08 13.03 -6.59
N MET A 236 -13.28 13.63 -5.71
CA MET A 236 -12.48 14.80 -6.00
C MET A 236 -11.00 14.48 -5.80
N ILE A 237 -10.14 14.98 -6.69
CA ILE A 237 -8.70 15.02 -6.43
C ILE A 237 -8.33 16.44 -6.03
N TYR A 238 -7.67 16.59 -4.90
CA TYR A 238 -7.04 17.83 -4.49
C TYR A 238 -5.53 17.76 -4.70
N ARG A 239 -4.95 18.80 -5.28
CA ARG A 239 -3.51 18.95 -5.49
C ARG A 239 -2.97 20.07 -4.60
N TYR A 240 -2.02 19.75 -3.74
CA TYR A 240 -1.38 20.68 -2.82
C TYR A 240 0.11 20.83 -3.12
N SER A 241 0.66 22.02 -2.82
CA SER A 241 2.10 22.22 -2.78
C SER A 241 2.74 21.45 -1.61
N PRO A 242 4.08 21.26 -1.61
CA PRO A 242 4.78 20.66 -0.48
C PRO A 242 4.58 21.38 0.87
N GLU A 243 4.16 22.65 0.83
CA GLU A 243 3.86 23.51 2.00
C GLU A 243 2.37 23.46 2.41
N GLY A 244 1.55 22.65 1.76
CA GLY A 244 0.13 22.50 2.10
C GLY A 244 -0.78 23.59 1.53
N LYS A 245 -0.35 24.30 0.48
CA LYS A 245 -1.20 25.26 -0.24
C LYS A 245 -1.96 24.56 -1.36
N LEU A 246 -3.28 24.72 -1.40
CA LEU A 246 -4.10 24.21 -2.52
C LEU A 246 -3.64 24.85 -3.84
N ILE A 247 -3.36 24.01 -4.83
CA ILE A 247 -2.96 24.39 -6.19
C ILE A 247 -4.14 24.22 -7.14
N ASP A 248 -4.81 23.06 -7.09
CA ASP A 248 -5.87 22.71 -8.02
C ASP A 248 -6.80 21.64 -7.41
N GLU A 249 -8.00 21.53 -7.97
CA GLU A 249 -8.96 20.48 -7.63
C GLU A 249 -9.78 20.07 -8.86
N PHE A 250 -10.02 18.78 -9.03
CA PHE A 250 -10.78 18.28 -10.18
C PHE A 250 -11.52 16.97 -9.88
N TYR A 251 -12.73 16.86 -10.43
CA TYR A 251 -13.56 15.67 -10.30
C TYR A 251 -12.99 14.47 -11.06
N VAL A 252 -13.19 13.29 -10.49
CA VAL A 252 -12.86 12.00 -11.10
C VAL A 252 -14.02 11.02 -10.93
N GLY A 253 -13.79 9.73 -11.20
CA GLY A 253 -14.77 8.68 -10.98
C GLY A 253 -15.16 8.50 -9.51
N ILE A 254 -16.03 7.53 -9.27
CA ILE A 254 -16.49 7.14 -7.94
C ILE A 254 -15.36 6.40 -7.21
N ILE A 255 -15.13 6.75 -5.94
CA ILE A 255 -14.11 6.13 -5.05
C ILE A 255 -12.70 6.10 -5.69
N PRO A 256 -12.08 7.26 -5.96
CA PRO A 256 -10.68 7.29 -6.35
C PRO A 256 -9.80 6.83 -5.19
N GLY A 257 -9.02 5.75 -5.39
CA GLY A 257 -8.25 5.11 -4.31
C GLY A 257 -6.78 4.87 -4.60
N ALA A 258 -6.32 5.05 -5.85
CA ALA A 258 -4.93 4.81 -6.22
C ALA A 258 -4.48 5.78 -7.33
N PHE A 259 -3.17 6.03 -7.36
CA PHE A 259 -2.52 6.89 -8.35
C PHE A 259 -1.36 6.14 -9.00
N CYS A 260 -1.00 6.55 -10.21
CA CYS A 260 0.16 6.05 -10.93
C CYS A 260 0.83 7.21 -11.68
N TRP A 261 2.13 7.40 -11.43
CA TRP A 261 2.95 8.36 -12.16
C TRP A 261 3.56 7.71 -13.40
N LYS A 262 3.77 8.52 -14.46
CA LYS A 262 4.44 8.09 -15.68
C LYS A 262 5.96 8.06 -15.50
#